data_AF-A0A3D4BM44-F1
#
_entry.id   AF-A0A3D4BM44-F1
#
_cell.length_a   1.000
_cell.length_b   1.000
_cell.length_c   1.000
_cell.angle_alpha   90.00
_cell.angle_beta   90.00
_cell.angle_gamma   90.00
#
_symmetry.space_group_name_H-M   'P 1'
#
loop_
_entity.id
_entity.type
_entity.pdbx_description
1 polymer ?
#
loop_
_entity_poly.entity_id
_entity_poly.type
_entity_poly.pdbx_seq_one_letter_code
_entity_poly.pdbx_strand_id
1 'polypeptide(L)'
;MQNHLKHELQNVLSGKSEIRFGRTVQSIACYLVDGEKTSKVAENEKHFKNQETKRLEEYISQEKLWIKEIDLSQYVSEGAEQKVYLKDTEHVLKLNDSIYYNSWKDYLYNLLLHNYFFPDTAYELVGFTKDNEILYAVVQQSYVSITSSTDLTKVKTFLTMNGFVNNRNNDYYNPELGIILEDLHDENVLTRNEVLYFIDTVFYLTDEFWKS
;
A
#
# COMPACT_ATOMS: atom_id res chain seq x y z
N MET A 1 21.18 10.42 11.35
CA MET A 1 19.78 10.87 11.15
C MET A 1 18.99 9.84 10.33
N GLN A 2 19.53 9.30 9.22
CA GLN A 2 18.82 8.34 8.36
C GLN A 2 18.72 6.89 8.92
N ASN A 3 19.69 6.41 9.73
CA ASN A 3 19.51 5.14 10.47
C ASN A 3 18.30 5.17 11.41
N HIS A 4 17.96 6.36 11.97
CA HIS A 4 16.77 6.51 12.79
C HIS A 4 15.49 6.30 11.96
N LEU A 5 15.44 6.86 10.75
CA LEU A 5 14.29 6.73 9.85
C LEU A 5 14.08 5.27 9.42
N LYS A 6 15.15 4.55 9.06
CA LYS A 6 15.08 3.12 8.74
C LYS A 6 14.54 2.31 9.91
N HIS A 7 15.06 2.53 11.12
CA HIS A 7 14.56 1.87 12.33
C HIS A 7 13.11 2.23 12.64
N GLU A 8 12.70 3.46 12.39
CA GLU A 8 11.32 3.90 12.56
C GLU A 8 10.39 3.15 11.60
N LEU A 9 10.74 3.07 10.31
CA LEU A 9 9.99 2.28 9.33
C LEU A 9 9.94 0.80 9.69
N GLN A 10 11.04 0.21 10.14
CA GLN A 10 11.06 -1.17 10.66
C GLN A 10 10.13 -1.33 11.88
N ASN A 11 10.08 -0.35 12.78
CA ASN A 11 9.17 -0.36 13.91
C ASN A 11 7.71 -0.24 13.47
N VAL A 12 7.41 0.55 12.43
CA VAL A 12 6.08 0.62 11.83
C VAL A 12 5.69 -0.73 11.22
N LEU A 13 6.53 -1.33 10.38
CA LEU A 13 6.20 -2.61 9.73
C LEU A 13 6.11 -3.78 10.72
N SER A 14 6.82 -3.71 11.84
CA SER A 14 6.76 -4.72 12.92
C SER A 14 5.67 -4.45 13.96
N GLY A 15 4.85 -3.41 13.79
CA GLY A 15 3.76 -3.07 14.72
C GLY A 15 4.23 -2.50 16.07
N LYS A 16 5.50 -2.10 16.19
CA LYS A 16 6.07 -1.46 17.40
C LYS A 16 5.80 0.04 17.46
N SER A 17 5.49 0.66 16.33
CA SER A 17 5.10 2.06 16.21
C SER A 17 3.81 2.15 15.39
N GLU A 18 2.87 3.00 15.81
CA GLU A 18 1.60 3.19 15.10
C GLU A 18 1.67 4.41 14.20
N ILE A 19 1.11 4.31 12.99
CA ILE A 19 0.93 5.41 12.05
C ILE A 19 -0.56 5.62 11.76
N ARG A 20 -0.90 6.73 11.09
CA ARG A 20 -2.27 7.00 10.67
C ARG A 20 -2.83 5.81 9.89
N PHE A 21 -3.97 5.30 10.36
CA PHE A 21 -4.66 4.13 9.81
C PHE A 21 -3.83 2.83 9.76
N GLY A 22 -2.73 2.74 10.54
CA GLY A 22 -1.82 1.59 10.51
C GLY A 22 -2.27 0.38 11.33
N ARG A 23 -3.04 0.59 12.41
CA ARG A 23 -3.31 -0.45 13.43
C ARG A 23 -3.86 -1.76 12.87
N THR A 24 -4.92 -1.69 12.06
CA THR A 24 -5.57 -2.87 11.47
C THR A 24 -4.62 -3.57 10.50
N VAL A 25 -3.96 -2.79 9.64
CA VAL A 25 -2.99 -3.29 8.65
C VAL A 25 -1.82 -4.00 9.32
N GLN A 26 -1.26 -3.42 10.39
CA GLN A 26 -0.19 -4.00 11.20
C GLN A 26 -0.63 -5.29 11.88
N SER A 27 -1.84 -5.31 12.46
CA SER A 27 -2.36 -6.49 13.15
C SER A 27 -2.48 -7.69 12.20
N ILE A 28 -2.96 -7.46 10.97
CA ILE A 28 -3.04 -8.49 9.93
C ILE A 28 -1.64 -8.90 9.49
N ALA A 29 -0.74 -7.95 9.21
CA ALA A 29 0.63 -8.26 8.78
C ALA A 29 1.38 -9.11 9.81
N CYS A 30 1.25 -8.78 11.11
CA CYS A 30 1.82 -9.58 12.20
C CYS A 30 1.23 -11.00 12.25
N TYR A 31 -0.10 -11.15 12.09
CA TYR A 31 -0.74 -12.46 12.06
C TYR A 31 -0.22 -13.35 10.90
N LEU A 32 -0.01 -12.76 9.73
CA LEU A 32 0.54 -13.50 8.57
C LEU A 32 1.97 -13.97 8.84
N VAL A 33 2.84 -13.15 9.45
CA VAL A 33 4.22 -13.53 9.81
C VAL A 33 4.29 -14.73 10.76
N ASP A 34 3.43 -14.79 11.76
CA ASP A 34 3.54 -15.83 12.78
C ASP A 34 3.26 -17.24 12.25
N GLY A 35 2.45 -17.37 11.20
CA GLY A 35 2.28 -18.69 10.56
C GLY A 35 3.18 -18.95 9.35
N GLU A 36 4.01 -17.99 8.91
CA GLU A 36 5.13 -18.29 8.00
C GLU A 36 6.21 -19.12 8.72
N LYS A 37 6.42 -18.86 10.02
CA LYS A 37 7.41 -19.58 10.84
C LYS A 37 7.10 -21.09 10.96
N THR A 38 5.84 -21.47 10.82
CA THR A 38 5.38 -22.88 10.80
C THR A 38 5.52 -23.59 9.46
N SER A 39 5.75 -22.86 8.36
CA SER A 39 5.72 -23.38 6.99
C SER A 39 7.05 -23.15 6.26
N LYS A 40 8.18 -23.57 6.83
CA LYS A 40 9.47 -23.55 6.11
C LYS A 40 9.61 -24.76 5.20
N VAL A 41 9.02 -24.69 4.01
CA VAL A 41 9.43 -25.49 2.83
C VAL A 41 9.34 -24.58 1.60
N ALA A 42 10.41 -24.55 0.81
CA ALA A 42 10.52 -23.77 -0.42
C ALA A 42 9.44 -24.21 -1.42
N GLU A 43 8.35 -23.46 -1.49
CA GLU A 43 7.29 -23.65 -2.47
C GLU A 43 7.21 -22.42 -3.40
N ASN A 44 6.79 -22.71 -4.64
CA ASN A 44 6.58 -21.74 -5.71
C ASN A 44 5.77 -20.51 -5.23
N GLU A 45 6.14 -19.29 -5.62
CA GLU A 45 5.56 -18.02 -5.13
C GLU A 45 4.03 -18.00 -5.19
N LYS A 46 3.46 -18.54 -6.27
CA LYS A 46 2.01 -18.67 -6.45
C LYS A 46 1.34 -19.57 -5.40
N HIS A 47 2.00 -20.64 -4.99
CA HIS A 47 1.49 -21.53 -3.95
C HIS A 47 1.53 -20.87 -2.58
N PHE A 48 2.60 -20.12 -2.31
CA PHE A 48 2.75 -19.33 -1.08
C PHE A 48 1.62 -18.30 -0.93
N LYS A 49 1.38 -17.47 -1.96
CA LYS A 49 0.31 -16.46 -1.93
C LYS A 49 -1.09 -17.06 -1.73
N ASN A 50 -1.35 -18.24 -2.30
CA ASN A 50 -2.61 -18.96 -2.08
C ASN A 50 -2.78 -19.44 -0.62
N GLN A 51 -1.73 -19.90 0.04
CA GLN A 51 -1.78 -20.28 1.46
C GLN A 51 -2.00 -19.06 2.34
N GLU A 52 -1.28 -17.98 2.05
CA GLU A 52 -1.42 -16.71 2.77
C GLU A 52 -2.85 -16.15 2.62
N THR A 53 -3.44 -16.22 1.42
CA THR A 53 -4.83 -15.83 1.16
C THR A 53 -5.80 -16.60 2.05
N LYS A 54 -5.66 -17.92 2.19
CA LYS A 54 -6.51 -18.74 3.08
C LYS A 54 -6.39 -18.32 4.53
N ARG A 55 -5.17 -18.09 5.01
CA ARG A 55 -4.93 -17.63 6.39
C ARG A 55 -5.51 -16.24 6.63
N LEU A 56 -5.42 -15.37 5.63
CA LEU A 56 -6.03 -14.05 5.66
C LEU A 56 -7.57 -14.17 5.74
N GLU A 57 -8.21 -15.02 4.93
CA GLU A 57 -9.66 -15.28 5.01
C GLU A 57 -10.11 -15.81 6.38
N GLU A 58 -9.32 -16.68 7.01
CA GLU A 58 -9.56 -17.14 8.39
C GLU A 58 -9.52 -15.98 9.38
N TYR A 59 -8.49 -15.12 9.30
CA TYR A 59 -8.35 -13.95 10.15
C TYR A 59 -9.51 -12.97 9.96
N ILE A 60 -9.86 -12.65 8.71
CA ILE A 60 -10.97 -11.76 8.35
C ILE A 60 -12.28 -12.28 8.96
N SER A 61 -12.49 -13.60 8.92
CA SER A 61 -13.68 -14.24 9.50
C SER A 61 -13.70 -14.16 11.03
N GLN A 62 -12.56 -14.40 11.68
CA GLN A 62 -12.41 -14.34 13.14
C GLN A 62 -12.64 -12.93 13.68
N GLU A 63 -12.03 -11.93 13.03
CA GLU A 63 -12.08 -10.51 13.43
C GLU A 63 -13.29 -9.76 12.83
N LYS A 64 -14.16 -10.46 12.09
CA LYS A 64 -15.38 -9.92 11.46
C LYS A 64 -15.10 -8.74 10.52
N LEU A 65 -14.03 -8.83 9.74
CA LEU A 65 -13.59 -7.80 8.78
C LEU A 65 -14.22 -7.93 7.39
N TRP A 66 -15.18 -8.85 7.21
CA TRP A 66 -15.93 -9.01 5.96
C TRP A 66 -16.92 -7.87 5.74
N ILE A 67 -16.82 -7.21 4.59
CA ILE A 67 -17.76 -6.20 4.11
C ILE A 67 -18.72 -6.86 3.12
N LYS A 68 -19.99 -6.99 3.52
CA LYS A 68 -21.03 -7.66 2.72
C LYS A 68 -21.70 -6.74 1.71
N GLU A 69 -21.79 -5.45 2.03
CA GLU A 69 -22.45 -4.45 1.21
C GLU A 69 -21.46 -3.30 0.99
N ILE A 70 -21.02 -3.17 -0.25
CA ILE A 70 -20.27 -1.99 -0.72
C ILE A 70 -21.17 -1.33 -1.75
N ASP A 71 -21.39 -0.03 -1.59
CA ASP A 71 -22.07 0.74 -2.63
C ASP A 71 -21.11 0.91 -3.82
N LEU A 72 -21.23 0.00 -4.77
CA LEU A 72 -20.47 0.02 -6.02
C LEU A 72 -21.18 0.83 -7.12
N SER A 73 -22.26 1.55 -6.80
CA SER A 73 -23.05 2.30 -7.79
C SER A 73 -22.32 3.53 -8.35
N GLN A 74 -21.41 4.10 -7.57
CA GLN A 74 -20.65 5.31 -7.92
C GLN A 74 -19.29 4.97 -8.49
N TYR A 75 -19.25 4.16 -9.54
CA TYR A 75 -18.02 3.81 -10.24
C TYR A 75 -17.31 5.05 -10.81
N VAL A 76 -15.99 5.16 -10.57
CA VAL A 76 -15.14 6.26 -11.06
C VAL A 76 -14.18 5.75 -12.14
N SER A 77 -13.39 4.73 -11.83
CA SER A 77 -12.37 4.18 -12.72
C SER A 77 -11.98 2.74 -12.35
N GLU A 78 -11.34 2.03 -13.28
CA GLU A 78 -10.81 0.68 -13.11
C GLU A 78 -9.45 0.60 -13.82
N GLY A 79 -8.45 0.15 -13.08
CA GLY A 79 -7.16 -0.33 -13.59
C GLY A 79 -7.10 -1.86 -13.56
N ALA A 80 -5.95 -2.44 -13.86
CA ALA A 80 -5.83 -3.90 -13.89
C ALA A 80 -5.95 -4.55 -12.49
N GLU A 81 -5.60 -3.84 -11.42
CA GLU A 81 -5.66 -4.32 -10.02
C GLU A 81 -6.76 -3.68 -9.16
N GLN A 82 -7.29 -2.55 -9.58
CA GLN A 82 -8.01 -1.67 -8.67
C GLN A 82 -9.26 -1.09 -9.29
N LYS A 83 -10.36 -1.20 -8.55
CA LYS A 83 -11.64 -0.58 -8.87
C LYS A 83 -11.89 0.57 -7.90
N VAL A 84 -12.18 1.76 -8.42
CA VAL A 84 -12.36 3.00 -7.65
C VAL A 84 -13.82 3.43 -7.69
N TYR A 85 -14.38 3.70 -6.52
CA TYR A 85 -15.77 4.13 -6.32
C TYR A 85 -15.79 5.40 -5.48
N LEU A 86 -16.64 6.36 -5.84
CA LEU A 86 -16.87 7.54 -5.02
C LEU A 86 -17.71 7.14 -3.81
N LYS A 87 -17.20 7.40 -2.60
CA LYS A 87 -17.96 7.12 -1.37
C LYS A 87 -18.82 8.31 -0.98
N ASP A 88 -18.20 9.49 -1.02
CA ASP A 88 -18.82 10.77 -0.72
C ASP A 88 -18.01 11.89 -1.42
N THR A 89 -18.28 13.15 -1.09
CA THR A 89 -17.60 14.30 -1.73
C THR A 89 -16.11 14.41 -1.38
N GLU A 90 -15.64 13.71 -0.36
CA GLU A 90 -14.29 13.82 0.21
C GLU A 90 -13.50 12.52 0.16
N HIS A 91 -14.12 11.38 -0.18
CA HIS A 91 -13.48 10.07 -0.13
C HIS A 91 -13.82 9.16 -1.32
N VAL A 92 -12.85 8.31 -1.65
CA VAL A 92 -13.01 7.18 -2.57
C VAL A 92 -12.79 5.86 -1.84
N LEU A 93 -13.50 4.83 -2.30
CA LEU A 93 -13.25 3.43 -1.95
C LEU A 93 -12.50 2.74 -3.08
N LYS A 94 -11.49 1.97 -2.72
CA LYS A 94 -10.70 1.19 -3.67
C LYS A 94 -10.71 -0.28 -3.28
N LEU A 95 -10.98 -1.14 -4.24
CA LEU A 95 -10.89 -2.60 -4.10
C LEU A 95 -9.59 -3.04 -4.77
N ASN A 96 -8.67 -3.66 -4.02
CA ASN A 96 -7.39 -4.14 -4.54
C ASN A 96 -7.24 -5.65 -4.25
N ASP A 97 -6.95 -6.44 -5.28
CA ASP A 97 -6.77 -7.90 -5.19
C ASP A 97 -5.34 -8.35 -4.89
N SER A 98 -4.44 -7.39 -4.65
CA SER A 98 -3.00 -7.53 -4.45
C SER A 98 -2.24 -8.13 -5.62
N ILE A 99 -2.78 -8.25 -6.84
CA ILE A 99 -2.17 -9.06 -7.92
C ILE A 99 -0.74 -8.63 -8.29
N TYR A 100 -0.41 -7.35 -8.15
CA TYR A 100 0.94 -6.80 -8.39
C TYR A 100 1.97 -7.16 -7.33
N TYR A 101 1.53 -7.66 -6.18
CA TYR A 101 2.39 -8.01 -5.06
C TYR A 101 2.61 -9.52 -4.99
N ASN A 102 3.81 -9.94 -4.59
CA ASN A 102 4.14 -11.36 -4.42
C ASN A 102 3.36 -12.01 -3.27
N SER A 103 2.93 -11.21 -2.29
CA SER A 103 2.17 -11.63 -1.11
C SER A 103 1.20 -10.55 -0.64
N TRP A 104 0.18 -10.94 0.12
CA TRP A 104 -0.68 -10.00 0.86
C TRP A 104 0.13 -9.20 1.87
N LYS A 105 1.15 -9.79 2.50
CA LYS A 105 2.07 -9.06 3.37
C LYS A 105 2.76 -7.91 2.65
N ASP A 106 3.24 -8.11 1.43
CA ASP A 106 3.88 -7.04 0.64
C ASP A 106 2.88 -5.92 0.32
N TYR A 107 1.62 -6.26 0.00
CA TYR A 107 0.56 -5.27 -0.17
C TYR A 107 0.26 -4.50 1.13
N LEU A 108 0.19 -5.18 2.28
CA LEU A 108 -0.04 -4.52 3.57
C LEU A 108 1.14 -3.59 3.93
N TYR A 109 2.38 -4.02 3.65
CA TYR A 109 3.55 -3.16 3.80
C TYR A 109 3.51 -1.95 2.86
N ASN A 110 3.04 -2.12 1.62
CA ASN A 110 2.81 -1.00 0.73
C ASN A 110 1.85 0.04 1.33
N LEU A 111 0.72 -0.39 1.91
CA LEU A 111 -0.21 0.52 2.58
C LEU A 111 0.47 1.27 3.74
N LEU A 112 1.24 0.57 4.57
CA LEU A 112 1.95 1.20 5.70
C LEU A 112 3.00 2.21 5.23
N LEU A 113 3.78 1.87 4.21
CA LEU A 113 4.79 2.76 3.66
C LEU A 113 4.15 3.98 2.98
N HIS A 114 3.08 3.78 2.21
CA HIS A 114 2.30 4.88 1.64
C HIS A 114 1.79 5.83 2.72
N ASN A 115 1.16 5.30 3.77
CA ASN A 115 0.62 6.11 4.86
C ASN A 115 1.71 6.86 5.64
N TYR A 116 2.92 6.30 5.69
CA TYR A 116 4.07 6.95 6.31
C TYR A 116 4.60 8.10 5.45
N PHE A 117 4.88 7.85 4.17
CA PHE A 117 5.48 8.84 3.27
C PHE A 117 4.48 9.89 2.77
N PHE A 118 3.21 9.54 2.63
CA PHE A 118 2.15 10.36 2.01
C PHE A 118 0.88 10.40 2.90
N PRO A 119 0.97 10.99 4.10
CA PRO A 119 -0.12 10.95 5.09
C PRO A 119 -1.39 11.72 4.67
N ASP A 120 -1.30 12.62 3.70
CA ASP A 120 -2.44 13.39 3.16
C ASP A 120 -3.40 12.52 2.35
N THR A 121 -2.88 11.45 1.75
CA THR A 121 -3.60 10.45 0.94
C THR A 121 -3.55 9.07 1.57
N ALA A 122 -3.35 9.01 2.90
CA ALA A 122 -3.27 7.76 3.64
C ALA A 122 -4.50 6.87 3.41
N TYR A 123 -4.26 5.58 3.19
CA TYR A 123 -5.25 4.53 3.06
C TYR A 123 -5.74 4.07 4.43
N GLU A 124 -7.05 4.03 4.60
CA GLU A 124 -7.70 3.35 5.70
C GLU A 124 -8.23 1.99 5.24
N LEU A 125 -7.72 0.90 5.81
CA LEU A 125 -8.26 -0.44 5.54
C LEU A 125 -9.60 -0.60 6.25
N VAL A 126 -10.69 -0.56 5.47
CA VAL A 126 -12.07 -0.69 5.96
C VAL A 126 -12.41 -2.15 6.25
N GLY A 127 -11.85 -3.07 5.46
CA GLY A 127 -12.09 -4.50 5.57
C GLY A 127 -11.83 -5.21 4.25
N PHE A 128 -12.48 -6.34 4.05
CA PHE A 128 -12.29 -7.18 2.87
C PHE A 128 -13.63 -7.63 2.29
N THR A 129 -13.65 -7.85 0.98
CA THR A 129 -14.79 -8.44 0.28
C THR A 129 -14.31 -9.52 -0.67
N LYS A 130 -15.25 -10.32 -1.18
CA LYS A 130 -14.96 -11.39 -2.12
C LYS A 130 -15.95 -11.32 -3.29
N ASP A 131 -15.40 -11.29 -4.50
CA ASP A 131 -16.17 -11.31 -5.75
C ASP A 131 -15.55 -12.37 -6.68
N ASN A 132 -16.38 -13.27 -7.22
CA ASN A 132 -15.95 -14.38 -8.07
C ASN A 132 -14.73 -15.17 -7.56
N GLU A 133 -14.74 -15.50 -6.27
CA GLU A 133 -13.64 -16.16 -5.55
C GLU A 133 -12.34 -15.34 -5.39
N ILE A 134 -12.31 -14.10 -5.85
CA ILE A 134 -11.17 -13.18 -5.69
C ILE A 134 -11.38 -12.36 -4.42
N LEU A 135 -10.38 -12.41 -3.53
CA LEU A 135 -10.33 -11.61 -2.32
C LEU A 135 -9.85 -10.19 -2.65
N TYR A 136 -10.58 -9.19 -2.18
CA TYR A 136 -10.23 -7.78 -2.32
C TYR A 136 -10.08 -7.13 -0.95
N ALA A 137 -8.98 -6.42 -0.74
CA ALA A 137 -8.88 -5.42 0.32
C ALA A 137 -9.67 -4.18 -0.08
N VAL A 138 -10.50 -3.70 0.84
CA VAL A 138 -11.30 -2.49 0.67
C VAL A 138 -10.64 -1.38 1.48
N VAL A 139 -10.05 -0.42 0.77
CA VAL A 139 -9.39 0.73 1.38
C VAL A 139 -10.15 2.00 1.05
N GLN A 140 -10.20 2.92 2.01
CA GLN A 140 -10.70 4.28 1.82
C GLN A 140 -9.50 5.23 1.68
N GLN A 141 -9.60 6.20 0.78
CA GLN A 141 -8.61 7.26 0.59
C GLN A 141 -9.31 8.60 0.43
N SER A 142 -8.68 9.68 0.88
CA SER A 142 -9.12 11.05 0.60
C SER A 142 -9.21 11.29 -0.91
N TYR A 143 -10.33 11.83 -1.38
CA TYR A 143 -10.49 12.29 -2.75
C TYR A 143 -9.72 13.60 -2.96
N VAL A 144 -8.85 13.63 -3.96
CA VAL A 144 -8.05 14.80 -4.29
C VAL A 144 -8.50 15.38 -5.63
N SER A 145 -9.05 16.60 -5.61
CA SER A 145 -9.37 17.35 -6.81
C SER A 145 -8.12 17.92 -7.47
N ILE A 146 -7.97 17.74 -8.78
CA ILE A 146 -6.84 18.27 -9.56
C ILE A 146 -7.10 19.73 -9.93
N THR A 147 -6.12 20.62 -9.74
CA THR A 147 -6.19 22.02 -10.20
C THR A 147 -5.31 22.29 -11.42
N SER A 148 -4.32 21.43 -11.68
CA SER A 148 -3.36 21.57 -12.78
C SER A 148 -2.73 20.23 -13.12
N SER A 149 -2.21 20.10 -14.34
CA SER A 149 -1.35 18.96 -14.71
C SER A 149 -0.12 18.90 -13.80
N THR A 150 0.30 17.68 -13.45
CA THR A 150 1.49 17.47 -12.61
C THR A 150 2.77 17.64 -13.40
N ASP A 151 3.71 18.41 -12.84
CA ASP A 151 5.05 18.57 -13.39
C ASP A 151 5.99 17.51 -12.80
N LEU A 152 6.34 16.51 -13.61
CA LEU A 152 7.24 15.42 -13.20
C LEU A 152 8.63 15.92 -12.74
N THR A 153 9.06 17.12 -13.16
CA THR A 153 10.30 17.73 -12.67
C THR A 153 10.20 18.10 -11.19
N LYS A 154 9.02 18.58 -10.76
CA LYS A 154 8.75 18.86 -9.34
C LYS A 154 8.71 17.56 -8.53
N VAL A 155 8.09 16.50 -9.07
CA VAL A 155 8.06 15.17 -8.44
C VAL A 155 9.48 14.63 -8.23
N LYS A 156 10.32 14.68 -9.27
CA LYS A 156 11.72 14.26 -9.19
C LYS A 156 12.51 15.06 -8.16
N THR A 157 12.31 16.37 -8.13
CA THR A 157 12.96 17.27 -7.15
C THR A 157 12.53 16.92 -5.72
N PHE A 158 11.23 16.77 -5.48
CA PHE A 158 10.67 16.38 -4.19
C PHE A 158 11.26 15.05 -3.69
N LEU A 159 11.29 14.03 -4.54
CA LEU A 159 11.81 12.70 -4.18
C LEU A 159 13.32 12.74 -3.91
N THR A 160 14.07 13.46 -4.74
CA THR A 160 15.52 13.64 -4.55
C THR A 160 15.83 14.32 -3.23
N MET A 161 15.06 15.34 -2.84
CA MET A 161 15.20 16.02 -1.55
C MET A 161 14.88 15.09 -0.36
N ASN A 162 14.08 14.04 -0.58
CA ASN A 162 13.76 13.01 0.41
C ASN A 162 14.67 11.76 0.31
N GLY A 163 15.79 11.84 -0.40
CA GLY A 163 16.80 10.78 -0.47
C GLY A 163 16.49 9.65 -1.46
N PHE A 164 15.45 9.79 -2.28
CA PHE A 164 15.17 8.88 -3.36
C PHE A 164 15.97 9.26 -4.61
N VAL A 165 16.63 8.28 -5.22
CA VAL A 165 17.39 8.43 -6.46
C VAL A 165 16.55 7.84 -7.59
N ASN A 166 16.33 8.64 -8.64
CA ASN A 166 15.68 8.17 -9.84
C ASN A 166 16.56 7.12 -10.53
N ASN A 167 16.01 5.92 -10.76
CA ASN A 167 16.73 4.82 -11.38
C ASN A 167 16.46 4.78 -12.89
N ARG A 168 15.19 4.54 -13.27
CA ARG A 168 14.73 4.49 -14.66
C ARG A 168 13.32 5.07 -14.72
N ASN A 169 12.96 5.74 -15.81
CA ASN A 169 11.63 6.33 -15.99
C ASN A 169 11.22 7.16 -14.76
N ASN A 170 10.07 6.85 -14.16
CA ASN A 170 9.61 7.44 -12.91
C ASN A 170 9.72 6.46 -11.72
N ASP A 171 10.65 5.52 -11.78
CA ASP A 171 10.96 4.61 -10.69
C ASP A 171 12.12 5.16 -9.87
N TYR A 172 12.01 5.02 -8.55
CA TYR A 172 12.92 5.62 -7.59
C TYR A 172 13.40 4.59 -6.57
N TYR A 173 14.61 4.78 -6.10
CA TYR A 173 15.24 3.91 -5.10
C TYR A 173 15.89 4.74 -4.02
N ASN A 174 15.64 4.40 -2.75
CA ASN A 174 16.35 4.94 -1.62
C ASN A 174 17.37 3.91 -1.12
N PRO A 175 18.68 4.08 -1.43
CA PRO A 175 19.72 3.10 -1.08
C PRO A 175 19.92 2.92 0.42
N GLU A 176 19.75 3.99 1.19
CA GLU A 176 19.95 3.98 2.64
C GLU A 176 18.81 3.25 3.35
N LEU A 177 17.58 3.47 2.88
CA LEU A 177 16.41 2.80 3.44
C LEU A 177 16.25 1.38 2.89
N GLY A 178 16.73 1.09 1.68
CA GLY A 178 16.47 -0.18 0.99
C GLY A 178 15.05 -0.25 0.43
N ILE A 179 14.52 0.87 -0.07
CA ILE A 179 13.14 1.00 -0.53
C ILE A 179 13.12 1.37 -2.00
N ILE A 180 12.32 0.67 -2.80
CA ILE A 180 11.98 1.03 -4.18
C ILE A 180 10.57 1.61 -4.17
N LEU A 181 10.37 2.70 -4.91
CA LEU A 181 9.10 3.37 -5.13
C LEU A 181 8.87 3.48 -6.64
N GLU A 182 7.85 2.78 -7.13
CA GLU A 182 7.48 2.70 -8.54
C GLU A 182 6.09 3.31 -8.78
N ASP A 183 5.71 3.33 -10.06
CA ASP A 183 4.40 3.75 -10.54
C ASP A 183 4.07 5.25 -10.37
N LEU A 184 5.10 6.09 -10.38
CA LEU A 184 4.96 7.55 -10.22
C LEU A 184 4.78 8.26 -11.56
N HIS A 185 3.71 7.94 -12.29
CA HIS A 185 3.30 8.70 -13.46
C HIS A 185 2.39 9.88 -13.09
N ASP A 186 2.10 10.72 -14.07
CA ASP A 186 1.28 11.94 -13.92
C ASP A 186 -0.17 11.66 -13.54
N GLU A 187 -0.67 10.44 -13.75
CA GLU A 187 -2.00 10.02 -13.25
C GLU A 187 -1.98 9.61 -11.76
N ASN A 188 -0.83 9.12 -11.24
CA ASN A 188 -0.67 8.69 -9.84
C ASN A 188 -0.09 9.77 -8.92
N VAL A 189 0.33 10.90 -9.49
CA VAL A 189 0.74 12.06 -8.71
C VAL A 189 -0.13 13.24 -9.13
N LEU A 190 -0.99 13.68 -8.22
CA LEU A 190 -1.96 14.74 -8.44
C LEU A 190 -1.43 16.08 -7.93
N THR A 191 -1.72 17.17 -8.64
CA THR A 191 -1.35 18.53 -8.20
C THR A 191 -2.59 19.35 -7.85
N ARG A 192 -2.64 19.83 -6.61
CA ARG A 192 -3.68 20.75 -6.10
C ARG A 192 -3.02 21.94 -5.42
N ASN A 193 -3.25 23.15 -5.94
CA ASN A 193 -2.68 24.39 -5.40
C ASN A 193 -1.15 24.31 -5.22
N GLU A 194 -0.43 23.81 -6.23
CA GLU A 194 1.03 23.60 -6.24
C GLU A 194 1.57 22.53 -5.28
N VAL A 195 0.70 21.85 -4.53
CA VAL A 195 1.06 20.73 -3.65
C VAL A 195 0.86 19.40 -4.39
N LEU A 196 1.83 18.50 -4.22
CA LEU A 196 1.81 17.14 -4.77
C LEU A 196 1.08 16.19 -3.81
N TYR A 197 0.17 15.40 -4.35
CA TYR A 197 -0.55 14.34 -3.66
C TYR A 197 -0.29 13.03 -4.38
N PHE A 198 0.18 12.03 -3.65
CA PHE A 198 0.57 10.74 -4.21
C PHE A 198 -0.56 9.74 -3.99
N ILE A 199 -1.00 9.07 -5.04
CA ILE A 199 -2.00 8.00 -4.98
C ILE A 199 -1.45 6.78 -5.72
N ASP A 200 -2.01 5.60 -5.42
CA ASP A 200 -1.69 4.34 -6.11
C ASP A 200 -0.18 4.04 -6.26
N THR A 201 0.63 4.48 -5.28
CA THR A 201 2.07 4.23 -5.29
C THR A 201 2.39 2.78 -4.99
N VAL A 202 3.49 2.28 -5.56
CA VAL A 202 3.97 0.91 -5.32
C VAL A 202 5.33 0.93 -4.63
N PHE A 203 5.38 0.45 -3.40
CA PHE A 203 6.58 0.27 -2.61
C PHE A 203 7.06 -1.17 -2.61
N TYR A 204 8.36 -1.38 -2.83
CA TYR A 204 9.05 -2.65 -2.59
C TYR A 204 10.18 -2.48 -1.58
N LEU A 205 10.41 -3.51 -0.77
CA LEU A 205 11.50 -3.58 0.18
C LEU A 205 12.60 -4.49 -0.36
N THR A 206 13.84 -4.02 -0.31
CA THR A 206 15.00 -4.86 -0.63
C THR A 206 15.53 -5.55 0.63
N ASP A 207 16.41 -6.54 0.45
CA ASP A 207 17.09 -7.18 1.58
C ASP A 207 17.85 -6.18 2.46
N GLU A 208 18.33 -5.07 1.86
CA GLU A 208 19.00 -4.01 2.61
C GLU A 208 18.09 -3.36 3.65
N PHE A 209 16.78 -3.26 3.39
CA PHE A 209 15.82 -2.68 4.36
C PHE A 209 15.87 -3.40 5.71
N TRP A 210 16.10 -4.72 5.71
CA TRP A 210 16.07 -5.54 6.91
C TRP A 210 17.42 -5.62 7.64
N LYS A 211 18.50 -5.11 7.03
CA LYS A 211 19.82 -5.09 7.66
C LYS A 211 19.94 -3.94 8.67
N SER A 212 20.64 -4.21 9.77
CA SER A 212 20.95 -3.26 10.85
C SER A 212 22.07 -2.31 10.47
#